data_AF-A0A292S490-F1
#
_entry.id   AF-A0A292S490-F1
#
_cell.length_a   1.000
_cell.length_b   1.000
_cell.length_c   1.000
_cell.angle_alpha   90.00
_cell.angle_beta   90.00
_cell.angle_gamma   90.00
#
_symmetry.space_group_name_H-M   'P 1'
#
loop_
_entity.id
_entity.type
_entity.pdbx_description
1 polymer ?
#
loop_
_entity_poly.entity_id
_entity_poly.type
_entity_poly.pdbx_seq_one_letter_code
_entity_poly.pdbx_strand_id
1 'polypeptide(L)'
;MTFLAGDYKQKLKAAYKSIMDKKNEYTCSRCAACCKLAVSEYSYTQLKQRAMRGDKFASDFVSVFVPYENEEDAKKVNPEYFEMLNELVEDKTYYYYCPKLDGNVCTIYENRPNICREYPHNPLKLLPASCSFNAWKNEVAHQAMLLKAKVDIIEFYKEKLQ
;
A
#
# COMPACT_ATOMS: atom_id res chain seq x y z
N MET A 1 -10.57 25.72 -15.73
CA MET A 1 -9.32 25.41 -15.00
C MET A 1 -9.44 25.63 -13.49
N THR A 2 -9.87 26.80 -13.02
CA THR A 2 -9.94 27.16 -11.57
C THR A 2 -10.85 26.25 -10.74
N PHE A 3 -12.02 25.85 -11.25
CA PHE A 3 -12.96 24.95 -10.57
C PHE A 3 -12.37 23.53 -10.32
N LEU A 4 -11.63 23.00 -11.30
CA LEU A 4 -10.97 21.69 -11.20
C LEU A 4 -9.71 21.74 -10.30
N ALA A 5 -9.06 22.90 -10.21
CA ALA A 5 -7.81 23.07 -9.47
C ALA A 5 -8.02 23.39 -7.97
N GLY A 6 -9.12 24.07 -7.62
CA GLY A 6 -9.42 24.52 -6.24
C GLY A 6 -10.46 23.65 -5.53
N ASP A 7 -11.73 24.07 -5.61
CA ASP A 7 -12.84 23.49 -4.82
C ASP A 7 -12.99 21.98 -4.99
N TYR A 8 -12.89 21.49 -6.23
CA TYR A 8 -13.07 20.06 -6.47
C TYR A 8 -11.91 19.23 -5.91
N LYS A 9 -10.67 19.74 -6.00
CA LYS A 9 -9.48 19.12 -5.37
C LYS A 9 -9.64 19.03 -3.85
N GLN A 10 -10.19 20.07 -3.22
CA GLN A 10 -10.44 20.07 -1.78
C GLN A 10 -11.50 19.04 -1.37
N LYS A 11 -12.58 18.90 -2.16
CA LYS A 11 -13.60 17.86 -1.94
C LYS A 11 -13.02 16.45 -2.04
N LEU A 12 -12.18 16.18 -3.05
CA LEU A 12 -11.52 14.87 -3.20
C LEU A 12 -10.56 14.59 -2.03
N LYS A 13 -9.80 15.60 -1.60
CA LYS A 13 -8.91 15.49 -0.43
C LYS A 13 -9.70 15.19 0.86
N ALA A 14 -10.83 15.85 1.07
CA ALA A 14 -11.70 15.61 2.22
C ALA A 14 -12.31 14.20 2.20
N ALA A 15 -12.77 13.75 1.02
CA ALA A 15 -13.28 12.39 0.85
C ALA A 15 -12.19 11.33 1.12
N TYR A 16 -10.99 11.52 0.58
CA TYR A 16 -9.84 10.65 0.86
C TYR A 16 -9.51 10.62 2.35
N LYS A 17 -9.47 11.79 3.00
CA LYS A 17 -9.20 11.90 4.44
C LYS A 17 -10.24 11.14 5.24
N SER A 18 -11.53 11.28 4.93
CA SER A 18 -12.62 10.56 5.60
C SER A 18 -12.44 9.04 5.51
N ILE A 19 -12.13 8.52 4.31
CA ILE A 19 -11.86 7.08 4.11
C ILE A 19 -10.67 6.61 4.98
N MET A 20 -9.59 7.40 4.99
CA MET A 20 -8.39 7.06 5.75
C MET A 20 -8.54 7.26 7.26
N ASP A 21 -9.34 8.21 7.72
CA ASP A 21 -9.62 8.41 9.14
C ASP A 21 -10.37 7.21 9.71
N LYS A 22 -11.31 6.63 8.94
CA LYS A 22 -12.05 5.43 9.34
C LYS A 22 -11.16 4.20 9.51
N LYS A 23 -10.01 4.16 8.84
CA LYS A 23 -8.98 3.11 9.02
C LYS A 23 -8.55 3.01 10.49
N ASN A 24 -8.58 4.13 11.24
CA ASN A 24 -8.11 4.20 12.62
C ASN A 24 -9.00 3.43 13.61
N GLU A 25 -10.20 3.00 13.20
CA GLU A 25 -11.05 2.08 13.96
C GLU A 25 -10.54 0.63 13.90
N TYR A 26 -9.53 0.36 13.07
CA TYR A 26 -8.96 -0.95 12.82
C TYR A 26 -7.48 -0.95 13.16
N THR A 27 -7.00 -2.12 13.60
CA THR A 27 -5.61 -2.30 14.00
C THR A 27 -5.00 -3.54 13.37
N CYS A 28 -3.68 -3.54 13.21
CA CYS A 28 -2.93 -4.72 12.79
C CYS A 28 -3.19 -5.90 13.74
N SER A 29 -3.76 -6.99 13.23
CA SER A 29 -4.03 -8.24 13.97
C SER A 29 -2.80 -9.12 14.20
N ARG A 30 -1.61 -8.64 13.83
CA ARG A 30 -0.34 -9.41 13.91
C ARG A 30 -0.40 -10.72 13.12
N CYS A 31 -1.15 -10.76 12.01
CA CYS A 31 -1.22 -11.94 11.13
C CYS A 31 0.08 -12.22 10.34
N ALA A 32 1.09 -11.37 10.49
CA ALA A 32 2.39 -11.42 9.80
C ALA A 32 2.36 -11.35 8.27
N ALA A 33 1.20 -11.33 7.62
CA ALA A 33 1.11 -11.46 6.17
C ALA A 33 1.86 -10.37 5.39
N CYS A 34 1.71 -9.09 5.78
CA CYS A 34 2.47 -7.99 5.17
C CYS A 34 3.94 -7.94 5.61
N CYS A 35 4.28 -8.55 6.76
CA CYS A 35 5.67 -8.67 7.20
C CYS A 35 6.41 -9.77 6.40
N LYS A 36 5.71 -10.84 6.04
CA LYS A 36 6.23 -11.96 5.25
C LYS A 36 6.27 -11.64 3.76
N LEU A 37 5.25 -10.96 3.24
CA LEU A 37 5.13 -10.69 1.81
C LEU A 37 4.67 -9.25 1.57
N ALA A 38 5.63 -8.32 1.58
CA ALA A 38 5.43 -6.95 1.12
C ALA A 38 5.74 -6.85 -0.38
N VAL A 39 5.07 -5.90 -1.05
CA VAL A 39 5.19 -5.71 -2.50
C VAL A 39 5.47 -4.26 -2.88
N SER A 40 6.18 -4.08 -3.98
CA SER A 40 6.40 -2.79 -4.64
C SER A 40 6.50 -2.96 -6.16
N GLU A 41 6.05 -1.97 -6.92
CA GLU A 41 6.32 -1.83 -8.35
C GLU A 41 7.80 -1.50 -8.66
N TYR A 42 8.57 -1.10 -7.65
CA TYR A 42 9.99 -0.76 -7.77
C TYR A 42 10.87 -1.88 -7.21
N SER A 43 11.97 -2.14 -7.90
CA SER A 43 13.06 -2.97 -7.39
C SER A 43 13.74 -2.32 -6.17
N TYR A 44 14.47 -3.12 -5.40
CA TYR A 44 15.15 -2.62 -4.20
C TYR A 44 16.16 -1.50 -4.54
N THR A 45 16.86 -1.63 -5.67
CA THR A 45 17.78 -0.60 -6.18
C THR A 45 17.04 0.69 -6.51
N GLN A 46 15.90 0.60 -7.21
CA GLN A 46 15.07 1.77 -7.51
C GLN A 46 14.54 2.43 -6.23
N LEU A 47 14.08 1.63 -5.25
CA LEU A 47 13.63 2.16 -3.95
C LEU A 47 14.75 2.88 -3.21
N LYS A 48 15.97 2.35 -3.19
CA LYS A 48 17.13 3.05 -2.59
C LYS A 48 17.44 4.37 -3.32
N GLN A 49 17.42 4.37 -4.65
CA GLN A 49 17.64 5.60 -5.42
C GLN A 49 16.56 6.66 -5.13
N ARG A 50 15.29 6.24 -5.03
CA ARG A 50 14.19 7.13 -4.65
C ARG A 50 14.36 7.67 -3.23
N ALA A 51 14.75 6.82 -2.28
CA ALA A 51 15.05 7.22 -0.90
C ALA A 51 16.16 8.28 -0.86
N MET A 52 17.24 8.11 -1.63
CA MET A 52 18.32 9.09 -1.75
C MET A 52 17.85 10.44 -2.33
N ARG A 53 16.78 10.44 -3.13
CA ARG A 53 16.16 11.65 -3.70
C ARG A 53 15.09 12.28 -2.78
N GLY A 54 14.94 11.77 -1.55
CA GLY A 54 13.99 12.31 -0.57
C GLY A 54 12.59 11.70 -0.63
N ASP A 55 12.37 10.60 -1.35
CA ASP A 55 11.11 9.86 -1.29
C ASP A 55 10.97 9.22 0.10
N LYS A 56 10.08 9.78 0.93
CA LYS A 56 9.83 9.33 2.29
C LYS A 56 9.28 7.90 2.33
N PHE A 57 8.38 7.54 1.42
CA PHE A 57 7.84 6.17 1.38
C PHE A 57 8.94 5.18 1.07
N ALA A 58 9.76 5.47 0.06
CA ALA A 58 10.87 4.60 -0.31
C ALA A 58 11.91 4.50 0.82
N SER A 59 12.21 5.61 1.49
CA SER A 59 13.11 5.66 2.65
C SER A 59 12.62 4.79 3.81
N ASP A 60 11.34 4.92 4.19
CA ASP A 60 10.75 4.08 5.22
C ASP A 60 10.70 2.61 4.78
N PHE A 61 10.37 2.33 3.51
CA PHE A 61 10.27 0.98 2.98
C PHE A 61 11.61 0.23 3.04
N VAL A 62 12.68 0.82 2.52
CA VAL A 62 14.01 0.17 2.52
C VAL A 62 14.63 0.07 3.92
N SER A 63 14.12 0.83 4.89
CA SER A 63 14.54 0.70 6.30
C SER A 63 13.97 -0.54 6.99
N VAL A 64 12.87 -1.09 6.47
CA VAL A 64 12.13 -2.20 7.07
C VAL A 64 12.27 -3.49 6.26
N PHE A 65 12.19 -3.38 4.94
CA PHE A 65 12.01 -4.51 4.06
C PHE A 65 13.25 -4.79 3.23
N VAL A 66 13.56 -6.07 3.07
CA VAL A 66 14.64 -6.57 2.22
C VAL A 66 14.04 -7.47 1.13
N PRO A 67 14.61 -7.47 -0.09
CA PRO A 67 14.05 -8.25 -1.19
C PRO A 67 14.21 -9.75 -0.93
N TYR A 68 13.27 -10.54 -1.43
CA TYR A 68 13.52 -11.96 -1.62
C TYR A 68 14.58 -12.15 -2.72
N GLU A 69 15.41 -13.19 -2.58
CA GLU A 69 16.40 -13.55 -3.60
C GLU A 69 15.73 -14.12 -4.86
N ASN A 70 14.62 -14.82 -4.68
CA ASN A 70 13.84 -15.45 -5.73
C ASN A 70 12.34 -15.40 -5.41
N GLU A 71 11.50 -15.51 -6.45
CA GLU A 71 10.04 -15.47 -6.30
C GLU A 71 9.46 -16.76 -5.68
N GLU A 72 10.16 -17.90 -5.80
CA GLU A 72 9.70 -19.16 -5.22
C GLU A 72 9.59 -19.07 -3.69
N ASP A 73 10.56 -18.42 -3.05
CA ASP A 73 10.56 -18.22 -1.59
C ASP A 73 9.48 -17.21 -1.17
N ALA A 74 9.24 -16.19 -1.98
CA ALA A 74 8.13 -15.26 -1.78
C ALA A 74 6.76 -15.96 -1.91
N LYS A 75 6.62 -16.87 -2.86
CA LYS A 75 5.40 -17.68 -3.03
C LYS A 75 5.17 -18.63 -1.86
N LYS A 76 6.21 -19.30 -1.37
CA LYS A 76 6.10 -20.27 -0.25
C LYS A 76 5.52 -19.66 1.03
N VAL A 77 5.82 -18.39 1.32
CA VAL A 77 5.37 -17.77 2.58
C VAL A 77 3.89 -17.41 2.61
N ASN A 78 3.29 -17.15 1.45
CA ASN A 78 1.86 -16.86 1.31
C ASN A 78 1.39 -17.10 -0.14
N PRO A 79 1.15 -18.37 -0.54
CA PRO A 79 0.88 -18.72 -1.92
C PRO A 79 -0.37 -18.04 -2.48
N GLU A 80 -1.47 -18.02 -1.71
CA GLU A 80 -2.73 -17.42 -2.13
C GLU A 80 -2.59 -15.91 -2.41
N TYR A 81 -1.92 -15.18 -1.50
CA TYR A 81 -1.68 -13.75 -1.70
C TYR A 81 -0.73 -13.49 -2.88
N PHE A 82 0.30 -14.32 -3.04
CA PHE A 82 1.23 -14.24 -4.16
C PHE A 82 0.52 -14.43 -5.50
N GLU A 83 -0.31 -15.46 -5.65
CA GLU A 83 -1.06 -15.69 -6.89
C GLU A 83 -2.02 -14.52 -7.19
N MET A 84 -2.78 -14.07 -6.19
CA MET A 84 -3.69 -12.93 -6.35
C MET A 84 -2.95 -11.65 -6.79
N LEU A 85 -1.73 -11.42 -6.30
CA LEU A 85 -0.91 -10.29 -6.71
C LEU A 85 -0.48 -10.42 -8.18
N ASN A 86 -0.03 -11.59 -8.62
CA ASN A 86 0.40 -11.80 -10.01
C ASN A 86 -0.77 -11.85 -11.00
N GLU A 87 -1.98 -12.19 -10.54
CA GLU A 87 -3.18 -12.16 -11.38
C GLU A 87 -3.73 -10.75 -11.57
N LEU A 88 -3.75 -9.94 -10.50
CA LEU A 88 -4.45 -8.64 -10.49
C LEU A 88 -3.54 -7.43 -10.72
N VAL A 89 -2.22 -7.58 -10.58
CA VAL A 89 -1.26 -6.49 -10.82
C VAL A 89 -0.63 -6.69 -12.19
N GLU A 90 -0.95 -5.80 -13.13
CA GLU A 90 -0.39 -5.83 -14.50
C GLU A 90 1.10 -5.47 -14.53
N ASP A 91 1.51 -4.55 -13.65
CA ASP A 91 2.89 -4.09 -13.56
C ASP A 91 3.80 -5.10 -12.86
N LYS A 92 5.10 -5.02 -13.19
CA LYS A 92 6.11 -5.85 -12.56
C LYS A 92 6.10 -5.67 -11.04
N THR A 93 5.88 -6.77 -10.32
CA THR A 93 5.84 -6.79 -8.86
C THR A 93 7.15 -7.33 -8.29
N TYR A 94 7.72 -6.61 -7.32
CA TYR A 94 8.88 -7.05 -6.54
C TYR A 94 8.44 -7.41 -5.12
N TYR A 95 8.97 -8.52 -4.61
CA TYR A 95 8.58 -9.12 -3.33
C TYR A 95 9.65 -8.92 -2.26
N TYR A 96 9.20 -8.61 -1.05
CA TYR A 96 10.06 -8.28 0.08
C TYR A 96 9.56 -8.91 1.37
N TYR A 97 10.47 -9.08 2.34
CA TYR A 97 10.17 -9.53 3.69
C TYR A 97 10.79 -8.61 4.75
N CYS A 98 10.23 -8.68 5.96
CA CYS A 98 10.71 -7.95 7.12
C CYS A 98 11.59 -8.88 7.97
N PRO A 99 12.89 -8.58 8.16
CA PRO A 99 13.81 -9.42 8.95
C PRO A 99 13.58 -9.26 10.46
N LYS A 100 12.65 -8.41 10.89
CA LYS A 100 12.27 -8.21 12.30
C LYS A 100 11.16 -9.17 12.75
N LEU A 101 10.79 -10.14 11.92
CA LEU A 101 9.80 -11.15 12.22
C LEU A 101 10.47 -12.42 12.76
N ASP A 102 10.06 -12.84 13.96
CA ASP A 102 10.40 -14.14 14.54
C ASP A 102 9.17 -15.04 14.47
N GLY A 103 9.17 -15.98 13.52
CA GLY A 103 7.98 -16.75 13.14
C GLY A 103 6.85 -15.85 12.62
N ASN A 104 5.86 -15.57 13.46
CA ASN A 104 4.76 -14.63 13.19
C ASN A 104 4.78 -13.38 14.09
N VAL A 105 5.79 -13.25 14.96
CA VAL A 105 5.86 -12.18 15.97
C VAL A 105 6.79 -11.08 15.50
N CYS A 106 6.28 -9.85 15.46
CA CYS A 106 7.12 -8.68 15.18
C CYS A 106 7.91 -8.31 16.45
N THR A 107 9.23 -8.48 16.38
CA THR A 107 10.15 -8.22 17.52
C THR A 107 10.23 -6.75 17.93
N ILE A 108 9.79 -5.84 17.06
CA ILE A 108 9.78 -4.39 17.29
C ILE A 108 8.38 -3.79 17.24
N TYR A 109 7.32 -4.56 17.55
CA TYR A 109 5.94 -4.14 17.29
C TYR A 109 5.61 -2.75 17.84
N GLU A 110 5.91 -2.46 19.10
CA GLU A 110 5.62 -1.12 19.70
C GLU A 110 6.46 0.00 19.05
N ASN A 111 7.69 -0.31 18.65
CA ASN A 111 8.63 0.61 18.01
C ASN A 111 8.61 0.53 16.48
N ARG A 112 7.57 -0.07 15.89
CA ARG A 112 7.50 -0.32 14.45
C ARG A 112 7.52 1.01 13.66
N PRO A 113 8.24 1.12 12.53
CA PRO A 113 8.29 2.36 11.75
C PRO A 113 6.93 2.79 11.20
N ASN A 114 6.84 4.05 10.75
CA ASN A 114 5.59 4.62 10.27
C ASN A 114 4.98 3.86 9.09
N ILE A 115 5.81 3.30 8.20
CA ILE A 115 5.31 2.45 7.11
C ILE A 115 4.53 1.23 7.64
N CYS A 116 4.89 0.70 8.81
CA CYS A 116 4.15 -0.40 9.44
C CYS A 116 2.95 0.11 10.24
N ARG A 117 3.05 1.26 10.93
CA ARG A 117 1.95 1.83 11.72
C ARG A 117 0.79 2.30 10.86
N GLU A 118 1.12 2.93 9.73
CA GLU A 118 0.16 3.52 8.81
C GLU A 118 -0.37 2.52 7.77
N TYR A 119 0.08 1.27 7.80
CA TYR A 119 -0.41 0.26 6.89
C TYR A 119 -1.91 -0.02 7.14
N PRO A 120 -2.74 -0.16 6.09
CA PRO A 120 -2.44 0.07 4.67
C PRO A 120 -2.43 1.57 4.28
N HIS A 121 -1.58 1.92 3.31
CA HIS A 121 -1.34 3.33 2.89
C HIS A 121 -2.36 3.89 1.91
N ASN A 122 -3.21 3.05 1.33
CA ASN A 122 -4.31 3.48 0.47
C ASN A 122 -5.45 2.44 0.53
N PRO A 123 -6.70 2.85 0.26
CA PRO A 123 -7.87 1.98 0.41
C PRO A 123 -8.04 0.94 -0.71
N LEU A 124 -7.32 1.08 -1.82
CA LEU A 124 -7.40 0.15 -2.95
C LEU A 124 -6.32 -0.94 -2.90
N LYS A 125 -5.40 -0.87 -1.92
CA LYS A 125 -4.34 -1.86 -1.75
C LYS A 125 -4.92 -3.27 -1.69
N LEU A 126 -4.36 -4.18 -2.49
CA LEU A 126 -4.65 -5.60 -2.40
C LEU A 126 -4.13 -6.14 -1.05
N LEU A 127 -5.00 -6.79 -0.28
CA LEU A 127 -4.70 -7.29 1.05
C LEU A 127 -4.88 -8.82 1.07
N PRO A 128 -4.04 -9.56 1.80
CA PRO A 128 -4.26 -10.99 2.00
C PRO A 128 -5.55 -11.21 2.81
N ALA A 129 -6.24 -12.34 2.60
CA ALA A 129 -7.50 -12.66 3.28
C ALA A 129 -7.41 -12.56 4.82
N SER A 130 -6.25 -12.93 5.38
CA SER A 130 -5.96 -12.87 6.82
C SER A 130 -5.77 -11.47 7.40
N CYS A 131 -5.77 -10.41 6.58
CA CYS A 131 -5.57 -9.03 7.04
C CYS A 131 -6.83 -8.48 7.72
N SER A 132 -6.70 -8.01 8.97
CA SER A 132 -7.81 -7.39 9.71
C SER A 132 -8.37 -6.11 9.06
N PHE A 133 -7.58 -5.44 8.23
CA PHE A 133 -8.01 -4.26 7.47
C PHE A 133 -8.94 -4.60 6.29
N ASN A 134 -9.21 -5.87 5.98
CA ASN A 134 -10.21 -6.24 4.98
C ASN A 134 -11.61 -5.74 5.36
N ALA A 135 -11.96 -5.74 6.65
CA ALA A 135 -13.24 -5.21 7.11
C ALA A 135 -13.39 -3.71 6.76
N TRP A 136 -12.37 -2.90 7.09
CA TRP A 136 -12.29 -1.49 6.68
C TRP A 136 -12.37 -1.34 5.17
N LYS A 137 -11.54 -2.09 4.42
CA LYS A 137 -11.47 -2.02 2.96
C LYS A 137 -12.84 -2.29 2.33
N ASN A 138 -13.55 -3.31 2.80
CA ASN A 138 -14.89 -3.67 2.31
C ASN A 138 -15.90 -2.57 2.61
N GLU A 139 -15.86 -1.98 3.81
CA GLU A 139 -16.78 -0.91 4.20
C GLU A 139 -16.61 0.36 3.36
N VAL A 140 -15.37 0.72 3.02
CA VAL A 140 -15.06 1.93 2.24
C VAL A 140 -14.97 1.67 0.73
N ALA A 141 -15.12 0.42 0.27
CA ALA A 141 -14.80 0.00 -1.10
C ALA A 141 -15.48 0.86 -2.17
N HIS A 142 -16.80 1.04 -2.08
CA HIS A 142 -17.56 1.84 -3.04
C HIS A 142 -17.08 3.31 -3.07
N GLN A 143 -16.85 3.91 -1.90
CA GLN A 143 -16.39 5.29 -1.80
C GLN A 143 -14.97 5.46 -2.37
N ALA A 144 -14.07 4.51 -2.08
CA ALA A 144 -12.71 4.50 -2.58
C ALA A 144 -12.65 4.34 -4.11
N MET A 145 -13.44 3.43 -4.68
CA MET A 145 -13.53 3.24 -6.13
C MET A 145 -14.11 4.47 -6.82
N LEU A 146 -15.20 5.03 -6.31
CA LEU A 146 -15.79 6.27 -6.85
C LEU A 146 -14.80 7.43 -6.79
N LEU A 147 -14.04 7.55 -5.70
CA LEU A 147 -13.00 8.57 -5.56
C LEU A 147 -11.89 8.40 -6.60
N LYS A 148 -11.38 7.18 -6.78
CA LYS A 148 -10.35 6.87 -7.79
C LYS A 148 -10.85 7.17 -9.20
N ALA A 149 -12.04 6.70 -9.56
CA ALA A 149 -12.64 6.98 -10.87
C ALA A 149 -12.77 8.49 -11.12
N LYS A 150 -13.18 9.27 -10.12
CA LYS A 150 -13.23 10.74 -10.22
C LYS A 150 -11.85 11.34 -10.46
N VAL A 151 -10.82 10.90 -9.72
CA VAL A 151 -9.44 11.37 -9.89
C VAL A 151 -8.95 11.07 -11.32
N ASP A 152 -9.14 9.84 -11.78
CA ASP A 152 -8.66 9.39 -13.10
C ASP A 152 -9.31 10.15 -14.25
N ILE A 153 -10.62 10.36 -14.17
CA ILE A 153 -11.36 11.17 -15.16
C ILE A 153 -10.81 12.60 -15.20
N ILE A 154 -10.56 13.22 -14.04
CA ILE A 154 -10.00 14.57 -13.99
C ILE A 154 -8.61 14.61 -14.59
N GLU A 155 -7.75 13.65 -14.27
CA GLU A 155 -6.37 13.59 -14.77
C GLU A 155 -6.36 13.41 -16.30
N PHE A 156 -7.15 12.47 -16.82
CA PHE A 156 -7.32 12.27 -18.25
C PHE A 156 -7.75 13.55 -18.99
N TYR A 157 -8.74 14.29 -18.47
CA TYR A 157 -9.19 15.53 -19.11
C TYR A 157 -8.23 16.70 -18.91
N LYS A 158 -7.44 16.73 -17.82
CA LYS A 158 -6.40 17.76 -17.65
C LYS A 158 -5.33 17.66 -18.73
N GLU A 159 -4.93 16.44 -19.10
CA GLU A 159 -3.93 16.22 -20.16
C GLU A 159 -4.47 16.59 -21.55
N LYS A 160 -5.77 16.41 -21.79
CA LYS A 160 -6.40 16.70 -23.09
C LYS A 160 -6.86 18.15 -23.29
N LEU A 161 -7.05 18.89 -22.19
CA LEU A 161 -7.49 20.29 -22.21
C LEU A 161 -6.32 21.28 -22.06
N GLN A 162 -5.09 20.77 -21.95
CA GLN A 162 -3.85 21.52 -22.15
C GLN A 162 -3.48 21.52 -23.63
#